data_AF-A0A2H0V861-F1
#
_entry.id   AF-A0A2H0V861-F1
#
_cell.length_a   1.000
_cell.length_b   1.000
_cell.length_c   1.000
_cell.angle_alpha   90.00
_cell.angle_beta   90.00
_cell.angle_gamma   90.00
#
_symmetry.space_group_name_H-M   'P 1'
#
loop_
_entity.id
_entity.type
_entity.pdbx_description
1 polymer ?
#
loop_
_entity_poly.entity_id
_entity_poly.type
_entity_poly.pdbx_seq_one_letter_code
_entity_poly.pdbx_strand_id
1 'polypeptide(L)'
;MSEHNHQHATASKNLIWSIGINSIIVVFEIIFGLISRSFALITDALHNVTDIGSMILSLWGEKLADKPQTETKTYGYKRAEVIIAFVNGGALLAIVGFVLVGAIIRIFKPEPVSGLTMMIVAGVALFGNGVATYLLQKGADKNLNLKSAWLHSMQDALFSLGVVVSAIIIYFTGWSWLDPIVSIIISIFLLKEIFSILFEAVDMMLDSVPKDLNFSDVKASLSAISGVIEIDDLHIWQTGSANRFLSAHLIITEEVKQNRIKLLSSAIGLVREKYNIHHPTIQIVSEEEIKETNLECEHCN
;
A
#
# COMPACT_ATOMS: atom_id res chain seq x y z
N MET A 1 14.42 -26.42 5.91
CA MET A 1 15.08 -25.18 6.36
C MET A 1 15.34 -24.29 5.16
N SER A 2 14.35 -23.48 4.80
CA SER A 2 14.50 -22.30 3.94
C SER A 2 14.11 -21.13 4.83
N GLU A 3 15.11 -20.50 5.44
CA GLU A 3 14.91 -19.32 6.29
C GLU A 3 14.43 -18.16 5.41
N HIS A 4 13.14 -17.84 5.49
CA HIS A 4 12.65 -16.51 5.13
C HIS A 4 13.09 -15.54 6.24
N ASN A 5 14.38 -15.20 6.20
CA ASN A 5 14.95 -14.18 7.05
C ASN A 5 14.41 -12.84 6.55
N HIS A 6 13.37 -12.33 7.22
CA HIS A 6 13.05 -10.91 7.19
C HIS A 6 14.25 -10.19 7.83
N GLN A 7 15.28 -9.92 7.02
CA GLN A 7 16.34 -9.01 7.42
C GLN A 7 15.66 -7.70 7.81
N HIS A 8 15.69 -7.42 9.11
CA HIS A 8 15.42 -6.12 9.71
C HIS A 8 16.27 -5.08 8.97
N ALA A 9 15.70 -4.49 7.92
CA ALA A 9 16.41 -3.59 7.05
C ALA A 9 16.35 -2.21 7.68
N THR A 10 17.36 -1.91 8.50
CA THR A 10 17.75 -0.50 8.72
C THR A 10 17.68 0.19 7.36
N ALA A 11 16.86 1.24 7.24
CA ALA A 11 16.67 2.01 6.01
C ALA A 11 18.00 2.10 5.25
N SER A 12 18.11 1.40 4.11
CA SER A 12 19.41 1.32 3.44
C SER A 12 19.89 2.75 3.16
N LYS A 13 21.18 3.04 3.34
CA LYS A 13 21.72 4.39 3.04
C LYS A 13 21.29 4.86 1.64
N ASN A 14 21.13 3.93 0.72
CA ASN A 14 20.65 4.16 -0.65
C ASN A 14 19.19 4.65 -0.70
N LEU A 15 18.30 4.13 0.15
CA LEU A 15 16.91 4.59 0.24
C LEU A 15 16.82 6.04 0.74
N ILE A 16 17.59 6.38 1.77
CA ILE A 16 17.65 7.76 2.30
C ILE A 16 18.19 8.72 1.23
N TRP A 17 19.25 8.34 0.52
CA TRP A 17 19.79 9.12 -0.60
C TRP A 17 18.77 9.29 -1.73
N SER A 18 18.05 8.22 -2.09
CA SER A 18 17.01 8.25 -3.12
C SER A 18 15.88 9.21 -2.76
N ILE A 19 15.41 9.17 -1.50
CA ILE A 19 14.40 10.10 -0.98
C ILE A 19 14.89 11.54 -1.09
N GLY A 20 16.14 11.81 -0.70
CA GLY A 20 16.71 13.16 -0.76
C GLY A 20 16.80 13.70 -2.19
N ILE A 21 17.27 12.89 -3.14
CA ILE A 21 17.37 13.28 -4.54
C ILE A 21 15.99 13.52 -5.16
N ASN A 22 15.05 12.58 -5.00
CA ASN A 22 13.70 12.74 -5.55
C ASN A 22 12.99 13.94 -4.92
N SER A 23 13.21 14.22 -3.64
CA SER A 23 12.64 15.40 -2.96
C SER A 23 13.13 16.71 -3.59
N ILE A 24 14.42 16.79 -3.98
CA ILE A 24 14.97 17.96 -4.67
C ILE A 24 14.33 18.13 -6.06
N ILE A 25 14.18 17.03 -6.80
CA ILE A 25 13.54 17.02 -8.12
C ILE A 25 12.09 17.50 -8.00
N VAL A 26 11.32 16.96 -7.07
CA VAL A 26 9.93 17.38 -6.79
C VAL A 26 9.84 18.87 -6.50
N VAL A 27 10.69 19.39 -5.60
CA VAL A 27 10.68 20.82 -5.27
C VAL A 27 10.98 21.66 -6.50
N PHE A 28 11.95 21.23 -7.32
CA PHE A 28 12.29 21.88 -8.58
C PHE A 28 11.10 21.87 -9.56
N GLU A 29 10.45 20.74 -9.76
CA GLU A 29 9.29 20.61 -10.64
C GLU A 29 8.09 21.43 -10.17
N ILE A 30 7.82 21.49 -8.87
CA ILE A 30 6.75 22.35 -8.32
C ILE A 30 7.06 23.83 -8.59
N ILE A 31 8.28 24.29 -8.28
CA ILE A 31 8.67 25.69 -8.47
C ILE A 31 8.58 26.07 -9.94
N PHE A 32 9.20 25.28 -10.82
CA PHE A 32 9.19 25.59 -12.26
C PHE A 32 7.86 25.29 -12.94
N GLY A 33 7.04 24.39 -12.40
CA GLY A 33 5.66 24.17 -12.82
C GLY A 33 4.80 25.41 -12.54
N LEU A 34 4.94 26.02 -11.37
CA LEU A 34 4.26 27.28 -11.05
C LEU A 34 4.76 28.45 -11.92
N ILE A 35 6.08 28.59 -12.09
CA ILE A 35 6.67 29.66 -12.92
C ILE A 35 6.27 29.52 -14.38
N SER A 36 6.36 28.30 -14.93
CA SER A 36 5.97 28.00 -16.32
C SER A 36 4.46 28.00 -16.53
N ARG A 37 3.69 28.03 -15.43
CA ARG A 37 2.25 27.82 -15.40
C ARG A 37 1.88 26.51 -16.09
N SER A 38 2.63 25.43 -15.88
CA SER A 38 2.32 24.10 -16.42
C SER A 38 1.67 23.24 -15.35
N PHE A 39 0.42 22.81 -15.57
CA PHE A 39 -0.18 21.81 -14.69
C PHE A 39 0.48 20.45 -14.89
N ALA A 40 1.00 20.13 -16.08
CA ALA A 40 1.59 18.82 -16.33
C ALA A 40 2.86 18.61 -15.52
N LEU A 41 3.71 19.65 -15.37
CA LEU A 41 4.86 19.61 -14.45
C LEU A 41 4.43 19.46 -13.00
N ILE A 42 3.35 20.14 -12.59
CA ILE A 42 2.83 20.01 -11.22
C ILE A 42 2.29 18.59 -11.01
N THR A 43 1.59 18.00 -11.98
CA THR A 43 1.08 16.62 -11.90
C THR A 43 2.22 15.61 -11.81
N ASP A 44 3.28 15.76 -12.63
CA ASP A 44 4.47 14.89 -12.58
C ASP A 44 5.16 14.99 -11.20
N ALA A 45 5.27 16.20 -10.66
CA ALA A 45 5.80 16.40 -9.31
C ALA A 45 4.94 15.72 -8.23
N LEU A 46 3.61 15.75 -8.36
CA LEU A 46 2.69 15.12 -7.40
C LEU A 46 2.74 13.59 -7.45
N HIS A 47 3.01 13.02 -8.62
CA HIS A 47 3.33 11.60 -8.76
C HIS A 47 4.57 11.25 -7.92
N ASN A 48 5.65 11.99 -8.15
CA ASN A 48 6.90 11.81 -7.40
C ASN A 48 6.73 12.06 -5.88
N VAL A 49 5.84 12.98 -5.47
CA VAL A 49 5.45 13.18 -4.05
C VAL A 49 4.77 11.93 -3.48
N THR A 50 3.90 11.28 -4.25
CA THR A 50 3.21 10.06 -3.82
C THR A 50 4.20 8.93 -3.54
N ASP A 51 5.21 8.80 -4.38
CA ASP A 51 6.28 7.80 -4.23
C ASP A 51 7.14 8.08 -3.01
N ILE A 52 7.63 9.32 -2.87
CA ILE A 52 8.42 9.74 -1.71
C ILE A 52 7.58 9.58 -0.43
N GLY A 53 6.31 9.97 -0.47
CA GLY A 53 5.37 9.83 0.62
C GLY A 53 5.30 8.37 1.07
N SER A 54 5.01 7.46 0.15
CA SER A 54 4.96 6.02 0.42
C SER A 54 6.26 5.50 1.06
N MET A 55 7.43 5.90 0.55
CA MET A 55 8.73 5.52 1.12
C MET A 55 8.94 6.08 2.54
N ILE A 56 8.64 7.36 2.77
CA ILE A 56 8.72 7.98 4.10
C ILE A 56 7.77 7.28 5.06
N LEU A 57 6.56 6.95 4.60
CA LEU A 57 5.56 6.25 5.39
C LEU A 57 5.98 4.84 5.75
N SER A 58 6.62 4.10 4.83
CA SER A 58 7.21 2.80 5.17
C SER A 58 8.27 2.93 6.26
N LEU A 59 9.17 3.92 6.15
CA LEU A 59 10.24 4.14 7.13
C LEU A 59 9.72 4.58 8.51
N TRP A 60 8.75 5.49 8.52
CA TRP A 60 8.12 5.96 9.74
C TRP A 60 7.21 4.92 10.36
N GLY A 61 6.44 4.21 9.53
CA GLY A 61 5.57 3.10 9.92
C GLY A 61 6.36 2.01 10.61
N GLU A 62 7.50 1.61 10.05
CA GLU A 62 8.43 0.65 10.66
C GLU A 62 8.89 1.12 12.04
N LYS A 63 9.45 2.34 12.12
CA LYS A 63 9.96 2.89 13.39
C LYS A 63 8.86 3.06 14.44
N LEU A 64 7.65 3.39 14.02
CA LEU A 64 6.51 3.57 14.91
C LEU A 64 5.94 2.22 15.36
N ALA A 65 5.88 1.24 14.45
CA ALA A 65 5.49 -0.13 14.74
C ALA A 65 6.44 -0.81 15.73
N ASP A 66 7.72 -0.45 15.75
CA ASP A 66 8.71 -0.98 16.69
C ASP A 66 8.61 -0.41 18.11
N LYS A 67 7.73 0.59 18.34
CA LYS A 67 7.50 1.06 19.71
C LYS A 67 6.88 -0.05 20.56
N PRO A 68 7.33 -0.21 21.81
CA PRO A 68 6.82 -1.23 22.70
C PRO A 68 5.33 -0.99 23.00
N GLN A 69 4.65 -2.09 23.33
CA GLN A 69 3.26 -2.06 23.79
C GLN A 69 3.16 -1.31 25.12
N THR A 70 2.03 -0.65 25.35
CA THR A 70 1.71 0.00 26.62
C THR A 70 0.38 -0.53 27.14
N GLU A 71 0.07 -0.30 28.42
CA GLU A 71 -1.20 -0.71 29.00
C GLU A 71 -2.43 -0.10 28.29
N THR A 72 -2.27 1.09 27.71
CA THR A 72 -3.31 1.77 26.93
C THR A 72 -3.29 1.43 25.44
N LYS A 73 -2.22 0.80 24.95
CA LYS A 73 -2.00 0.38 23.56
C LYS A 73 -1.43 -1.04 23.58
N THR A 74 -2.28 -2.01 23.89
CA THR A 74 -1.91 -3.41 24.10
C THR A 74 -1.36 -4.09 22.84
N TYR A 75 -1.83 -3.70 21.65
CA TYR A 75 -1.24 -4.10 20.36
C TYR A 75 -0.12 -3.16 19.88
N GLY A 76 0.28 -2.17 20.70
CA GLY A 76 1.26 -1.15 20.36
C GLY A 76 0.75 -0.18 19.30
N TYR A 77 1.67 0.32 18.48
CA TYR A 77 1.39 1.34 17.46
C TYR A 77 1.27 0.76 16.04
N LYS A 78 1.04 -0.56 15.92
CA LYS A 78 0.99 -1.24 14.62
C LYS A 78 -0.08 -0.68 13.67
N ARG A 79 -1.23 -0.18 14.18
CA ARG A 79 -2.29 0.49 13.37
C ARG A 79 -1.91 1.88 12.87
N ALA A 80 -0.85 2.50 13.39
CA ALA A 80 -0.50 3.87 13.01
C ALA A 80 -0.05 3.95 11.54
N GLU A 81 0.60 2.90 11.02
CA GLU A 81 0.95 2.78 9.60
C GLU A 81 -0.29 2.96 8.69
N VAL A 82 -1.38 2.28 9.02
CA VAL A 82 -2.64 2.33 8.28
C VAL A 82 -3.27 3.72 8.33
N ILE A 83 -3.31 4.34 9.52
CA ILE A 83 -3.87 5.69 9.69
C ILE A 83 -3.07 6.72 8.90
N ILE A 84 -1.75 6.61 8.93
CA ILE A 84 -0.88 7.55 8.21
C ILE A 84 -1.05 7.37 6.70
N ALA A 85 -1.13 6.13 6.20
CA ALA A 85 -1.41 5.85 4.79
C ALA A 85 -2.76 6.43 4.33
N PHE A 86 -3.81 6.30 5.15
CA PHE A 86 -5.12 6.88 4.87
C PHE A 86 -5.08 8.41 4.79
N VAL A 87 -4.44 9.08 5.77
CA VAL A 87 -4.31 10.54 5.78
C VAL A 87 -3.50 11.04 4.57
N ASN A 88 -2.41 10.35 4.23
CA ASN A 88 -1.59 10.69 3.06
C ASN A 88 -2.37 10.51 1.76
N GLY A 89 -3.07 9.38 1.59
CA GLY A 89 -3.93 9.15 0.43
C GLY A 89 -5.01 10.22 0.29
N GLY A 90 -5.63 10.64 1.40
CA GLY A 90 -6.62 11.72 1.40
C GLY A 90 -6.04 13.08 1.02
N ALA A 91 -4.83 13.41 1.50
CA ALA A 91 -4.12 14.63 1.12
C ALA A 91 -3.78 14.64 -0.37
N LEU A 92 -3.24 13.54 -0.90
CA LEU A 92 -2.93 13.38 -2.32
C LEU A 92 -4.19 13.47 -3.19
N LEU A 93 -5.30 12.85 -2.77
CA LEU A 93 -6.58 12.94 -3.46
C LEU A 93 -7.05 14.40 -3.59
N ALA A 94 -6.93 15.19 -2.52
CA ALA A 94 -7.29 16.60 -2.54
C ALA A 94 -6.41 17.41 -3.51
N ILE A 95 -5.09 17.16 -3.50
CA ILE A 95 -4.16 17.90 -4.37
C ILE A 95 -4.33 17.51 -5.84
N VAL A 96 -4.46 16.22 -6.15
CA VAL A 96 -4.71 15.75 -7.53
C VAL A 96 -6.07 16.24 -8.01
N GLY A 97 -7.10 16.23 -7.15
CA GLY A 97 -8.41 16.81 -7.46
C GLY A 97 -8.32 18.30 -7.81
N PHE A 98 -7.54 19.08 -7.06
CA PHE A 98 -7.29 20.49 -7.35
C PHE A 98 -6.63 20.69 -8.73
N VAL A 99 -5.58 19.90 -9.03
CA VAL A 99 -4.89 19.96 -10.33
C VAL A 99 -5.80 19.54 -11.48
N LEU A 100 -6.59 18.48 -11.31
CA LEU A 100 -7.52 18.00 -12.31
C LEU A 100 -8.59 19.06 -12.64
N VAL A 101 -9.19 19.69 -11.63
CA VAL A 101 -10.14 20.79 -11.82
C VAL A 101 -9.47 21.97 -12.52
N GLY A 102 -8.25 22.34 -12.11
CA GLY A 102 -7.46 23.40 -12.76
C GLY A 102 -7.18 23.12 -14.23
N ALA A 103 -6.79 21.89 -14.56
CA ALA A 103 -6.56 21.44 -15.93
C ALA A 103 -7.84 21.47 -16.77
N ILE A 104 -8.97 21.00 -16.24
CA ILE A 104 -10.27 21.07 -16.92
C ILE A 104 -10.66 22.53 -17.21
N ILE A 105 -10.50 23.43 -16.24
CA ILE A 105 -10.79 24.85 -16.44
C ILE A 105 -9.92 25.43 -17.57
N ARG A 106 -8.65 25.04 -17.64
CA ARG A 106 -7.71 25.50 -18.68
C ARG A 106 -8.00 24.98 -20.09
N ILE A 107 -8.74 23.88 -20.24
CA ILE A 107 -9.25 23.49 -21.57
C ILE A 107 -10.17 24.59 -22.12
N PHE A 108 -11.04 25.13 -21.28
CA PHE A 108 -12.01 26.16 -21.68
C PHE A 108 -11.44 27.58 -21.63
N LYS A 109 -10.40 27.81 -20.82
CA LYS A 109 -9.69 29.09 -20.69
C LYS A 109 -8.18 28.87 -20.81
N PRO A 110 -7.65 28.70 -22.03
CA PRO A 110 -6.23 28.45 -22.24
C PRO A 110 -5.38 29.60 -21.70
N GLU A 111 -4.36 29.26 -20.91
CA GLU A 111 -3.33 30.18 -20.46
C GLU A 111 -2.00 29.87 -21.17
N PRO A 112 -1.17 30.87 -21.46
CA PRO A 112 0.14 30.62 -22.07
C PRO A 112 1.04 29.85 -21.09
N VAL A 113 1.61 28.75 -21.59
CA VAL A 113 2.58 27.92 -20.86
C VAL A 113 3.98 28.17 -21.42
N SER A 114 4.97 28.34 -20.54
CA SER A 114 6.36 28.48 -20.97
C SER A 114 6.91 27.13 -21.46
N GLY A 115 6.74 26.86 -22.77
CA GLY A 115 7.18 25.60 -23.39
C GLY A 115 8.67 25.29 -23.21
N LEU A 116 9.54 26.31 -23.24
CA LEU A 116 10.98 26.11 -23.02
C LEU A 116 11.29 25.69 -21.58
N THR A 117 10.70 26.38 -20.60
CA THR A 117 10.87 26.03 -19.18
C THR A 117 10.33 24.64 -18.91
N MET A 118 9.13 24.34 -19.41
CA MET A 118 8.49 23.04 -19.32
C MET A 118 9.38 21.93 -19.90
N MET A 119 9.96 22.16 -21.07
CA MET A 119 10.81 21.20 -21.77
C MET A 119 12.11 20.90 -21.01
N ILE A 120 12.79 21.93 -20.50
CA ILE A 120 14.04 21.76 -19.75
C ILE A 120 13.78 20.95 -18.48
N VAL A 121 12.75 21.32 -17.72
CA VAL A 121 12.42 20.68 -16.44
C VAL A 121 11.98 19.23 -16.65
N ALA A 122 11.04 18.99 -17.56
CA ALA A 122 10.59 17.64 -17.89
C ALA A 122 11.72 16.78 -18.50
N GLY A 123 12.67 17.40 -19.22
CA GLY A 123 13.84 16.72 -19.73
C GLY A 123 14.78 16.22 -18.63
N VAL A 124 14.94 16.99 -17.55
CA VAL A 124 15.70 16.57 -16.37
C VAL A 124 15.00 15.41 -15.65
N ALA A 125 13.68 15.49 -15.49
CA ALA A 125 12.87 14.42 -14.89
C ALA A 125 12.96 13.12 -15.70
N LEU A 126 12.74 13.20 -17.02
CA LEU A 126 12.86 12.08 -17.95
C LEU A 126 14.26 11.45 -17.90
N PHE A 127 15.32 12.26 -17.81
CA PHE A 127 16.68 11.74 -17.69
C PHE A 127 16.86 10.96 -16.38
N GLY A 128 16.38 11.50 -15.25
CA GLY A 128 16.42 10.82 -13.96
C GLY A 128 15.67 9.48 -13.97
N ASN A 129 14.39 9.50 -14.38
CA ASN A 129 13.53 8.33 -14.43
C ASN A 129 14.02 7.29 -15.47
N GLY A 130 14.56 7.75 -16.60
CA GLY A 130 15.15 6.89 -17.61
C GLY A 130 16.42 6.17 -17.13
N VAL A 131 17.30 6.86 -16.41
CA VAL A 131 18.49 6.24 -15.79
C VAL A 131 18.06 5.22 -14.73
N ALA A 132 17.12 5.56 -13.85
CA ALA A 132 16.59 4.62 -12.85
C ALA A 132 15.99 3.37 -13.51
N THR A 133 15.14 3.54 -14.52
CA THR A 133 14.54 2.44 -15.30
C THR A 133 15.60 1.55 -15.94
N TYR A 134 16.61 2.14 -16.59
CA TYR A 134 17.68 1.38 -17.24
C TYR A 134 18.52 0.57 -16.24
N LEU A 135 18.83 1.14 -15.07
CA LEU A 135 19.58 0.45 -14.02
C LEU A 135 18.79 -0.71 -13.42
N LEU A 136 17.49 -0.52 -13.18
CA LEU A 136 16.61 -1.55 -12.61
C LEU A 136 16.31 -2.70 -13.58
N GLN A 137 16.35 -2.45 -14.89
CA GLN A 137 16.09 -3.47 -15.93
C GLN A 137 16.97 -4.72 -15.75
N LYS A 138 18.26 -4.54 -15.43
CA LYS A 138 19.22 -5.65 -15.26
C LYS A 138 18.89 -6.59 -14.09
N GLY A 139 18.09 -6.13 -13.13
CA GLY A 139 17.63 -6.89 -11.97
C GLY A 139 16.21 -7.42 -12.10
N ALA A 140 15.40 -6.89 -13.03
CA ALA A 140 13.97 -7.17 -13.14
C ALA A 140 13.66 -8.65 -13.41
N ASP A 141 14.47 -9.34 -14.20
CA ASP A 141 14.25 -10.77 -14.52
C ASP A 141 14.55 -11.71 -13.35
N LYS A 142 15.24 -11.22 -12.31
CA LYS A 142 15.74 -12.03 -11.21
C LYS A 142 14.82 -12.05 -9.98
N ASN A 143 13.96 -11.04 -9.83
CA ASN A 143 13.16 -10.87 -8.63
C ASN A 143 11.88 -10.09 -8.94
N LEU A 144 10.73 -10.61 -8.50
CA LEU A 144 9.42 -9.94 -8.66
C LEU A 144 9.40 -8.54 -8.03
N ASN A 145 10.09 -8.33 -6.91
CA ASN A 145 10.18 -7.01 -6.27
C ASN A 145 10.96 -6.03 -7.14
N LEU A 146 12.06 -6.46 -7.76
CA LEU A 146 12.82 -5.64 -8.70
C LEU A 146 12.05 -5.40 -10.00
N LYS A 147 11.28 -6.40 -10.45
CA LYS A 147 10.37 -6.26 -11.59
C LYS A 147 9.30 -5.21 -11.33
N SER A 148 8.69 -5.23 -10.15
CA SER A 148 7.70 -4.23 -9.72
C SER A 148 8.31 -2.82 -9.71
N ALA A 149 9.47 -2.65 -9.05
CA ALA A 149 10.17 -1.38 -9.01
C ALA A 149 10.58 -0.88 -10.41
N TRP A 150 10.98 -1.77 -11.32
CA TRP A 150 11.30 -1.44 -12.71
C TRP A 150 10.06 -0.99 -13.50
N LEU A 151 8.94 -1.71 -13.38
CA LEU A 151 7.68 -1.36 -14.05
C LEU A 151 7.16 0.00 -13.59
N HIS A 152 7.26 0.28 -12.29
CA HIS A 152 6.92 1.58 -11.71
C HIS A 152 7.80 2.69 -12.30
N SER A 153 9.13 2.55 -12.21
CA SER A 153 10.06 3.54 -12.76
C SER A 153 9.86 3.77 -14.27
N MET A 154 9.48 2.73 -15.01
CA MET A 154 9.14 2.83 -16.42
C MET A 154 7.86 3.65 -16.66
N GLN A 155 6.83 3.53 -15.80
CA GLN A 155 5.66 4.40 -15.86
C GLN A 155 6.04 5.87 -15.64
N ASP A 156 6.89 6.15 -14.66
CA ASP A 156 7.37 7.51 -14.38
C ASP A 156 8.10 8.09 -15.60
N ALA A 157 8.98 7.29 -16.22
CA ALA A 157 9.68 7.68 -17.43
C ALA A 157 8.72 7.95 -18.61
N LEU A 158 7.63 7.17 -18.74
CA LEU A 158 6.61 7.38 -19.77
C LEU A 158 5.81 8.66 -19.53
N PHE A 159 5.48 8.99 -18.27
CA PHE A 159 4.81 10.25 -17.94
C PHE A 159 5.73 11.44 -18.24
N SER A 160 6.97 11.44 -17.75
CA SER A 160 7.93 12.50 -18.07
C SER A 160 8.18 12.63 -19.57
N LEU A 161 8.21 11.53 -20.32
CA LEU A 161 8.29 11.56 -21.79
C LEU A 161 7.08 12.24 -22.42
N GLY A 162 5.87 11.93 -21.95
CA GLY A 162 4.63 12.58 -22.38
C GLY A 162 4.67 14.10 -22.14
N VAL A 163 5.19 14.54 -20.99
CA VAL A 163 5.37 15.95 -20.66
C VAL A 163 6.41 16.61 -21.59
N VAL A 164 7.56 15.98 -21.84
CA VAL A 164 8.60 16.49 -22.77
C VAL A 164 8.05 16.65 -24.18
N VAL A 165 7.37 15.62 -24.71
CA VAL A 165 6.77 15.68 -26.06
C VAL A 165 5.77 16.83 -26.15
N SER A 166 4.95 17.01 -25.12
CA SER A 166 3.97 18.09 -25.06
C SER A 166 4.65 19.46 -25.00
N ALA A 167 5.71 19.60 -24.21
CA ALA A 167 6.50 20.82 -24.11
C ALA A 167 7.17 21.20 -25.43
N ILE A 168 7.69 20.23 -26.19
CA ILE A 168 8.24 20.43 -27.54
C ILE A 168 7.17 20.98 -28.47
N ILE A 169 5.99 20.36 -28.49
CA ILE A 169 4.90 20.83 -29.36
C ILE A 169 4.46 22.23 -28.95
N ILE A 170 4.27 22.50 -27.65
CA ILE A 170 3.90 23.82 -27.13
C ILE A 170 4.94 24.88 -27.52
N TYR A 171 6.24 24.56 -27.42
CA TYR A 171 7.31 25.50 -27.75
C TYR A 171 7.29 25.93 -29.23
N PHE A 172 7.08 24.98 -30.16
CA PHE A 172 7.09 25.28 -31.59
C PHE A 172 5.75 25.81 -32.13
N THR A 173 4.62 25.42 -31.55
CA THR A 173 3.28 25.73 -32.08
C THR A 173 2.50 26.76 -31.26
N GLY A 174 2.90 26.97 -30.00
CA GLY A 174 2.14 27.76 -29.02
C GLY A 174 0.88 27.07 -28.50
N TRP A 175 0.65 25.79 -28.80
CA TRP A 175 -0.56 25.03 -28.44
C TRP A 175 -0.65 24.70 -26.95
N SER A 176 -0.87 25.73 -26.14
CA SER A 176 -0.90 25.62 -24.67
C SER A 176 -2.04 24.73 -24.12
N TRP A 177 -3.03 24.37 -24.95
CA TRP A 177 -4.10 23.43 -24.60
C TRP A 177 -3.62 21.97 -24.45
N LEU A 178 -2.40 21.64 -24.90
CA LEU A 178 -1.82 20.31 -24.69
C LEU A 178 -1.45 20.05 -23.22
N ASP A 179 -0.98 21.08 -22.50
CA ASP A 179 -0.64 20.99 -21.08
C ASP A 179 -1.81 20.44 -20.22
N PRO A 180 -3.03 21.01 -20.26
CA PRO A 180 -4.14 20.49 -19.47
C PRO A 180 -4.57 19.07 -19.89
N ILE A 181 -4.46 18.69 -21.16
CA ILE A 181 -4.80 17.32 -21.59
C ILE A 181 -3.84 16.31 -20.97
N VAL A 182 -2.53 16.57 -21.05
CA VAL A 182 -1.51 15.70 -20.47
C VAL A 182 -1.66 15.64 -18.96
N SER A 183 -1.94 16.78 -18.33
CA SER A 183 -2.23 16.86 -16.88
C SER A 183 -3.41 15.98 -16.50
N ILE A 184 -4.51 16.01 -17.25
CA ILE A 184 -5.70 15.19 -17.01
C ILE A 184 -5.37 13.71 -17.15
N ILE A 185 -4.65 13.31 -18.20
CA ILE A 185 -4.26 11.92 -18.41
C ILE A 185 -3.45 11.41 -17.22
N ILE A 186 -2.38 12.11 -16.83
CA ILE A 186 -1.53 11.71 -15.70
C ILE A 186 -2.36 11.70 -14.39
N SER A 187 -3.22 12.71 -14.18
CA SER A 187 -4.09 12.78 -13.00
C SER A 187 -5.05 11.60 -12.88
N ILE A 188 -5.58 11.07 -13.99
CA ILE A 188 -6.45 9.88 -13.97
C ILE A 188 -5.68 8.64 -13.51
N PHE A 189 -4.43 8.46 -13.94
CA PHE A 189 -3.58 7.37 -13.47
C PHE A 189 -3.29 7.51 -11.96
N LEU A 190 -2.93 8.71 -11.51
CA LEU A 190 -2.72 9.01 -10.10
C LEU A 190 -3.95 8.71 -9.24
N LEU A 191 -5.14 9.11 -9.70
CA LEU A 191 -6.37 8.84 -8.97
C LEU A 191 -6.59 7.34 -8.76
N LYS A 192 -6.32 6.50 -9.76
CA LYS A 192 -6.44 5.05 -9.64
C LYS A 192 -5.53 4.49 -8.54
N GLU A 193 -4.28 4.96 -8.49
CA GLU A 193 -3.30 4.53 -7.49
C GLU A 193 -3.71 5.00 -6.08
N ILE A 194 -4.10 6.28 -5.95
CA ILE A 194 -4.57 6.86 -4.69
C ILE A 194 -5.80 6.12 -4.16
N PHE A 195 -6.79 5.82 -5.02
CA PHE A 195 -7.96 5.05 -4.59
C PHE A 195 -7.59 3.64 -4.13
N SER A 196 -6.68 2.96 -4.82
CA SER A 196 -6.21 1.64 -4.40
C SER A 196 -5.62 1.67 -2.98
N ILE A 197 -4.78 2.67 -2.69
CA ILE A 197 -4.15 2.85 -1.36
C ILE A 197 -5.21 3.20 -0.31
N LEU A 198 -6.14 4.11 -0.63
CA LEU A 198 -7.19 4.53 0.30
C LEU A 198 -8.12 3.37 0.68
N PHE A 199 -8.59 2.60 -0.30
CA PHE A 199 -9.46 1.46 -0.03
C PHE A 199 -8.72 0.38 0.76
N GLU A 200 -7.46 0.11 0.45
CA GLU A 200 -6.66 -0.82 1.25
C GLU A 200 -6.48 -0.36 2.70
N ALA A 201 -6.24 0.93 2.92
CA ALA A 201 -6.17 1.47 4.27
C ALA A 201 -7.52 1.39 4.99
N VAL A 202 -8.64 1.65 4.31
CA VAL A 202 -10.00 1.49 4.87
C VAL A 202 -10.27 0.02 5.24
N ASP A 203 -9.98 -0.92 4.34
CA ASP A 203 -10.15 -2.36 4.58
C ASP A 203 -9.38 -2.79 5.83
N MET A 204 -8.13 -2.33 5.97
CA MET A 204 -7.31 -2.59 7.15
C MET A 204 -7.86 -1.92 8.42
N MET A 205 -8.43 -0.71 8.33
CA MET A 205 -9.07 -0.04 9.47
C MET A 205 -10.35 -0.75 9.93
N LEU A 206 -11.06 -1.39 9.00
CA LEU A 206 -12.26 -2.19 9.25
C LEU A 206 -11.95 -3.63 9.67
N ASP A 207 -10.68 -3.96 9.92
CA ASP A 207 -10.23 -5.30 10.31
C ASP A 207 -10.64 -6.39 9.30
N SER A 208 -10.62 -6.04 8.00
CA SER A 208 -10.94 -6.97 6.91
C SER A 208 -9.93 -8.12 6.80
N VAL A 209 -10.40 -9.25 6.26
CA VAL A 209 -9.54 -10.40 5.96
C VAL A 209 -8.44 -9.96 4.98
N PRO A 210 -7.14 -10.29 5.23
CA PRO A 210 -6.05 -9.93 4.32
C PRO A 210 -6.31 -10.45 2.90
N LYS A 211 -6.03 -9.62 1.88
CA LYS A 211 -6.36 -9.90 0.46
C LYS A 211 -5.74 -11.20 -0.08
N ASP A 212 -4.63 -11.65 0.49
CA ASP A 212 -3.93 -12.88 0.11
C ASP A 212 -4.42 -14.13 0.88
N LEU A 213 -5.36 -13.97 1.82
CA LEU A 213 -5.99 -15.05 2.56
C LEU A 213 -7.42 -15.28 2.10
N ASN A 214 -7.78 -16.55 1.92
CA ASN A 214 -9.16 -16.97 1.70
C ASN A 214 -9.75 -17.46 3.02
N PHE A 215 -10.77 -16.74 3.50
CA PHE A 215 -11.51 -17.06 4.73
C PHE A 215 -12.00 -18.51 4.74
N SER A 216 -12.63 -18.96 3.66
CA SER A 216 -13.22 -20.30 3.55
C SER A 216 -12.15 -21.39 3.60
N ASP A 217 -10.96 -21.14 3.03
CA ASP A 217 -9.86 -22.10 3.06
C ASP A 217 -9.29 -22.26 4.48
N VAL A 218 -9.22 -21.16 5.26
CA VAL A 218 -8.79 -21.21 6.67
C VAL A 218 -9.82 -21.97 7.50
N LYS A 219 -11.11 -21.64 7.35
CA LYS A 219 -12.21 -22.35 8.05
C LYS A 219 -12.17 -23.84 7.75
N ALA A 220 -12.13 -24.22 6.47
CA ALA A 220 -12.08 -25.62 6.04
C ALA A 220 -10.85 -26.38 6.59
N SER A 221 -9.69 -25.73 6.63
CA SER A 221 -8.47 -26.36 7.16
C SER A 221 -8.53 -26.59 8.66
N LEU A 222 -9.13 -25.67 9.42
CA LEU A 222 -9.37 -25.84 10.85
C LEU A 222 -10.41 -26.92 11.13
N SER A 223 -11.51 -26.96 10.37
CA SER A 223 -12.55 -28.00 10.46
C SER A 223 -12.01 -29.40 10.13
N ALA A 224 -10.95 -29.51 9.32
CA ALA A 224 -10.34 -30.79 8.98
C ALA A 224 -9.50 -31.41 10.11
N ILE A 225 -9.29 -30.71 11.22
CA ILE A 225 -8.56 -31.24 12.38
C ILE A 225 -9.44 -32.28 13.07
N SER A 226 -8.90 -33.50 13.23
CA SER A 226 -9.62 -34.60 13.89
C SER A 226 -10.14 -34.19 15.27
N GLY A 227 -11.45 -34.36 15.48
CA GLY A 227 -12.12 -34.01 16.74
C GLY A 227 -12.81 -32.65 16.74
N VAL A 228 -12.60 -31.83 15.72
CA VAL A 228 -13.37 -30.61 15.47
C VAL A 228 -14.66 -30.98 14.75
N ILE A 229 -15.79 -30.52 15.27
CA ILE A 229 -17.11 -30.64 14.67
C ILE A 229 -17.36 -29.42 13.78
N GLU A 230 -17.12 -28.23 14.33
CA GLU A 230 -17.46 -26.96 13.72
C GLU A 230 -16.50 -25.84 14.15
N ILE A 231 -16.39 -24.81 13.31
CA ILE A 231 -15.65 -23.59 13.59
C ILE A 231 -16.65 -22.43 13.57
N ASP A 232 -16.77 -21.76 14.70
CA ASP A 232 -17.63 -20.61 14.90
C ASP A 232 -16.83 -19.37 15.26
N ASP A 233 -17.46 -18.21 15.11
CA ASP A 233 -16.90 -16.89 15.46
C ASP A 233 -15.47 -16.69 14.90
N LEU A 234 -15.25 -17.15 13.67
CA LEU A 234 -13.96 -17.01 13.01
C LEU A 234 -13.79 -15.56 12.53
N HIS A 235 -12.80 -14.90 13.11
CA HIS A 235 -12.35 -13.56 12.73
C HIS A 235 -10.88 -13.61 12.36
N ILE A 236 -10.53 -13.02 11.21
CA ILE A 236 -9.17 -12.96 10.72
C ILE A 236 -8.91 -11.54 10.27
N TRP A 237 -7.90 -10.91 10.85
CA TRP A 237 -7.52 -9.55 10.51
C TRP A 237 -6.01 -9.37 10.54
N GLN A 238 -5.56 -8.24 10.02
CA GLN A 238 -4.14 -7.89 10.00
C GLN A 238 -3.97 -6.47 10.50
N THR A 239 -2.95 -6.27 11.36
CA THR A 239 -2.57 -4.95 11.85
C THR A 239 -1.19 -4.57 11.32
N GLY A 240 -1.17 -3.58 10.41
CA GLY A 240 0.03 -3.16 9.70
C GLY A 240 0.51 -4.20 8.70
N SER A 241 1.76 -4.08 8.24
CA SER A 241 2.29 -4.93 7.16
C SER A 241 2.64 -6.39 7.53
N ALA A 242 2.77 -6.73 8.82
CA ALA A 242 3.36 -8.03 9.22
C ALA A 242 2.55 -8.87 10.22
N ASN A 243 1.64 -8.30 11.01
CA ASN A 243 1.04 -9.01 12.13
C ASN A 243 -0.39 -9.45 11.80
N ARG A 244 -0.57 -10.76 11.61
CA ARG A 244 -1.87 -11.40 11.42
C ARG A 244 -2.39 -11.97 12.72
N PHE A 245 -3.68 -11.80 12.92
CA PHE A 245 -4.43 -12.21 14.09
C PHE A 245 -5.60 -13.08 13.66
N LEU A 246 -5.98 -14.00 14.55
CA LEU A 246 -7.14 -14.86 14.36
C LEU A 246 -7.83 -15.03 15.70
N SER A 247 -9.15 -14.90 15.72
CA SER A 247 -10.00 -15.35 16.82
C SER A 247 -10.94 -16.41 16.28
N ALA A 248 -11.13 -17.52 17.00
CA ALA A 248 -12.08 -18.56 16.61
C ALA A 248 -12.53 -19.41 17.79
N HIS A 249 -13.74 -19.96 17.66
CA HIS A 249 -14.26 -21.02 18.50
C HIS A 249 -14.15 -22.36 17.76
N LEU A 250 -13.51 -23.33 18.39
CA LEU A 250 -13.43 -24.70 17.92
C LEU A 250 -14.39 -25.56 18.73
N ILE A 251 -15.48 -25.99 18.10
CA ILE A 251 -16.45 -26.90 18.69
C ILE A 251 -15.91 -28.32 18.55
N ILE A 252 -15.79 -29.04 19.66
CA ILE A 252 -15.21 -30.37 19.70
C ILE A 252 -16.16 -31.43 20.24
N THR A 253 -15.92 -32.68 19.85
CA THR A 253 -16.59 -33.86 20.42
C THR A 253 -16.16 -34.12 21.86
N GLU A 254 -17.03 -34.76 22.66
CA GLU A 254 -16.75 -35.18 24.04
C GLU A 254 -15.51 -36.06 24.18
N GLU A 255 -15.24 -36.94 23.22
CA GLU A 255 -14.07 -37.85 23.21
C GLU A 255 -12.74 -37.09 23.27
N VAL A 256 -12.72 -35.84 22.81
CA VAL A 256 -11.51 -35.03 22.65
C VAL A 256 -11.35 -34.03 23.81
N LYS A 257 -12.31 -33.96 24.76
CA LYS A 257 -12.21 -33.11 25.95
C LYS A 257 -10.89 -33.31 26.71
N GLN A 258 -10.43 -34.56 26.84
CA GLN A 258 -9.18 -34.86 27.56
C GLN A 258 -7.91 -34.52 26.77
N ASN A 259 -8.01 -34.28 25.46
CA ASN A 259 -6.88 -34.03 24.56
C ASN A 259 -6.85 -32.60 23.98
N ARG A 260 -7.52 -31.63 24.62
CA ARG A 260 -7.62 -30.23 24.16
C ARG A 260 -6.28 -29.57 23.85
N ILE A 261 -5.24 -29.83 24.65
CA ILE A 261 -3.90 -29.25 24.43
C ILE A 261 -3.31 -29.70 23.09
N LYS A 262 -3.49 -30.98 22.73
CA LYS A 262 -2.99 -31.53 21.47
C LYS A 262 -3.75 -30.93 20.27
N LEU A 263 -5.07 -30.77 20.40
CA LEU A 263 -5.91 -30.13 19.39
C LEU A 263 -5.52 -28.65 19.21
N LEU A 264 -5.38 -27.90 20.30
CA LEU A 264 -4.93 -26.50 20.29
C LEU A 264 -3.57 -26.35 19.61
N SER A 265 -2.60 -27.19 19.98
CA SER A 265 -1.26 -27.16 19.36
C SER A 265 -1.31 -27.46 17.86
N SER A 266 -2.20 -28.35 17.43
CA SER A 266 -2.37 -28.70 16.01
C SER A 266 -2.99 -27.53 15.23
N ALA A 267 -4.00 -26.88 15.80
CA ALA A 267 -4.64 -25.70 15.21
C ALA A 267 -3.67 -24.51 15.12
N ILE A 268 -2.94 -24.20 16.20
CA ILE A 268 -1.92 -23.14 16.23
C ILE A 268 -0.81 -23.42 15.20
N GLY A 269 -0.31 -24.65 15.15
CA GLY A 269 0.72 -25.05 14.18
C GLY A 269 0.24 -24.87 12.74
N LEU A 270 -0.97 -25.34 12.43
CA LEU A 270 -1.58 -25.21 11.11
C LEU A 270 -1.70 -23.75 10.67
N VAL A 271 -2.28 -22.88 11.51
CA VAL A 271 -2.49 -21.47 11.12
C VAL A 271 -1.20 -20.68 11.02
N ARG A 272 -0.21 -21.03 11.84
CA ARG A 272 1.11 -20.41 11.80
C ARG A 272 1.88 -20.81 10.54
N GLU A 273 1.95 -22.10 10.24
CA GLU A 273 2.77 -22.62 9.13
C GLU A 273 2.13 -22.38 7.77
N LYS A 274 0.81 -22.57 7.65
CA LYS A 274 0.10 -22.48 6.36
C LYS A 274 -0.34 -21.06 6.02
N TYR A 275 -0.74 -20.26 7.02
CA TYR A 275 -1.37 -18.95 6.82
C TYR A 275 -0.57 -17.77 7.39
N ASN A 276 0.59 -18.03 8.00
CA ASN A 276 1.46 -17.04 8.62
C ASN A 276 0.76 -16.22 9.72
N ILE A 277 -0.12 -16.87 10.49
CA ILE A 277 -0.84 -16.26 11.60
C ILE A 277 -0.09 -16.53 12.91
N HIS A 278 0.49 -15.48 13.50
CA HIS A 278 1.34 -15.58 14.69
C HIS A 278 0.62 -15.28 16.01
N HIS A 279 -0.54 -14.61 15.95
CA HIS A 279 -1.35 -14.30 17.12
C HIS A 279 -2.75 -14.92 17.03
N PRO A 280 -2.87 -16.26 17.09
CA PRO A 280 -4.16 -16.92 17.19
C PRO A 280 -4.67 -16.92 18.64
N THR A 281 -5.94 -16.59 18.82
CA THR A 281 -6.73 -16.81 20.03
C THR A 281 -7.81 -17.83 19.68
N ILE A 282 -7.67 -19.04 20.21
CA ILE A 282 -8.57 -20.15 19.90
C ILE A 282 -9.22 -20.61 21.19
N GLN A 283 -10.54 -20.47 21.26
CA GLN A 283 -11.35 -21.01 22.34
C GLN A 283 -11.83 -22.41 21.92
N ILE A 284 -11.63 -23.41 22.79
CA ILE A 284 -12.08 -24.77 22.54
C ILE A 284 -13.26 -25.05 23.47
N VAL A 285 -14.40 -25.39 22.89
CA VAL A 285 -15.65 -25.64 23.60
C VAL A 285 -16.27 -26.93 23.12
N SER A 286 -16.92 -27.65 24.03
CA SER A 286 -17.81 -28.77 23.70
C SER A 286 -19.26 -28.31 23.58
N GLU A 287 -20.09 -29.10 22.92
CA GLU A 287 -21.53 -28.82 22.82
C GLU A 287 -22.21 -28.73 24.20
N GLU A 288 -21.73 -29.47 25.19
CA GLU A 288 -22.26 -29.42 26.56
C GLU A 288 -21.90 -28.10 27.24
N GLU A 289 -20.65 -27.65 27.14
CA GLU A 289 -20.20 -26.37 27.70
C GLU A 289 -20.92 -25.19 27.06
N ILE A 290 -21.17 -25.23 25.74
CA ILE A 290 -21.93 -24.18 25.03
C ILE A 290 -23.31 -24.01 25.68
N LYS A 291 -24.00 -25.13 25.97
CA LYS A 291 -25.32 -25.13 26.62
C LYS A 291 -25.25 -24.65 28.07
N GLU A 292 -24.23 -25.05 28.82
CA GLU A 292 -24.09 -24.68 30.23
C GLU A 292 -23.72 -23.20 30.43
N THR A 293 -22.84 -22.66 29.58
CA THR A 293 -22.39 -21.26 29.68
C THR A 293 -23.27 -20.29 28.90
N ASN A 294 -24.30 -20.79 28.20
CA ASN A 294 -25.13 -20.04 27.27
C ASN A 294 -24.29 -19.23 26.28
N LEU A 295 -23.25 -19.88 25.73
CA LEU A 295 -22.32 -19.26 24.79
C LEU A 295 -22.99 -19.18 23.41
N GLU A 296 -23.95 -18.28 23.27
CA GLU A 296 -24.58 -18.00 21.99
C GLU A 296 -23.62 -17.18 21.14
N CYS A 297 -23.27 -17.72 19.98
CA CYS A 297 -22.49 -17.00 18.99
C CYS A 297 -23.44 -15.98 18.32
N GLU A 298 -23.34 -14.70 18.74
CA GLU A 298 -24.20 -13.63 18.21
C GLU A 298 -23.85 -13.29 16.75
N HIS A 299 -22.64 -13.62 16.27
CA HIS A 299 -22.10 -13.25 14.95
C HIS A 299 -21.42 -14.45 14.26
N CYS A 300 -22.18 -15.51 13.95
CA CYS A 300 -21.59 -16.71 13.35
C CYS A 300 -21.33 -16.56 11.84
N ASN A 301 -20.08 -16.83 11.45
CA ASN A 301 -19.53 -16.75 10.10
C ASN A 301 -19.05 -18.13 9.66
#